data_AF-A0A9R1BFK5-F1
#
_entry.id   AF-A0A9R1BFK5-F1
#
_cell.length_a   1.000
_cell.length_b   1.000
_cell.length_c   1.000
_cell.angle_alpha   90.00
_cell.angle_beta   90.00
_cell.angle_gamma   90.00
#
_symmetry.space_group_name_H-M   'P 1'
#
loop_
_entity.id
_entity.type
_entity.pdbx_description
1 polymer ?
#
loop_
_entity_poly.entity_id
_entity_poly.type
_entity_poly.pdbx_seq_one_letter_code
_entity_poly.pdbx_strand_id
1 'polypeptide(L)'
;MDYLGIVVALVVAASSIAIHLLSRAKKRQPANLPPGSLGLPVIGQSLGLLRAMRGGDGGSRWIQDRIDKYGPVSKLSLFGTPTVLLAGPAANKFLFFSSALSTRQPRSVQRILGENSILGLHGADHGRVRGALLEFLKPDMLKMYVGRIDAEVRRHVEENWAGRGTVTVLPLMKRLTFDIISALLFGLERGAVRDALAGDFARMVEGMWAVPANLPFTAFSRSLKASGRARRVLAGITREKKARRCQPEHRKAPSRSNDLITCLLGLTDGHGERLLSDEEIVDNAMVALIAGHDTSSILMTFMVRHLANDDATLAAMVQGKWPVASESIVPTCHGCS
;
A
#
# COMPACT_ATOMS: atom_id res chain seq x y z
N MET A 1 12.68 -23.33 39.03
CA MET A 1 12.84 -23.64 37.59
C MET A 1 14.31 -23.94 37.36
N ASP A 2 14.64 -25.17 36.95
CA ASP A 2 16.03 -25.63 36.83
C ASP A 2 16.76 -24.93 35.68
N TYR A 3 17.74 -24.10 36.04
CA TYR A 3 18.61 -23.38 35.12
C TYR A 3 19.30 -24.33 34.12
N LEU A 4 19.70 -25.51 34.59
CA LEU A 4 20.31 -26.55 33.78
C LEU A 4 19.35 -27.07 32.68
N GLY A 5 18.07 -27.24 33.00
CA GLY A 5 17.05 -27.67 32.03
C GLY A 5 16.82 -26.64 30.92
N ILE A 6 16.86 -25.36 31.26
CA ILE A 6 16.75 -24.26 30.28
C ILE A 6 17.98 -24.25 29.36
N VAL A 7 19.19 -24.38 29.91
CA VAL A 7 20.43 -24.40 29.12
C VAL A 7 20.47 -25.59 28.16
N VAL A 8 20.12 -26.79 28.64
CA VAL A 8 20.07 -27.99 27.79
C VAL A 8 19.04 -27.83 26.66
N ALA A 9 17.84 -27.30 26.96
CA ALA A 9 16.83 -27.06 25.94
C ALA A 9 17.29 -26.06 24.86
N LEU A 10 17.98 -24.98 25.26
CA LEU A 10 18.54 -24.00 24.33
C LEU A 10 19.64 -24.59 23.45
N VAL A 11 20.53 -25.41 24.01
CA VAL A 11 21.61 -26.08 23.25
C VAL A 11 21.03 -27.08 22.26
N VAL A 12 20.05 -27.90 22.65
CA VAL A 12 19.39 -28.86 21.74
C VAL A 12 18.66 -28.14 20.63
N ALA A 13 17.95 -27.05 20.93
CA ALA A 13 17.27 -26.24 19.93
C ALA A 13 18.27 -25.58 18.96
N ALA A 14 19.35 -24.98 19.46
CA ALA A 14 20.39 -24.37 18.65
C ALA A 14 21.09 -25.41 17.75
N SER A 15 21.36 -26.61 18.27
CA SER A 15 21.99 -27.71 17.54
C SER A 15 21.07 -28.26 16.45
N SER A 16 19.79 -28.44 16.76
CA SER A 16 18.77 -28.90 15.79
C SER A 16 18.55 -27.88 14.68
N ILE A 17 18.54 -26.59 15.03
CA ILE A 17 18.52 -25.49 14.06
C ILE A 17 19.79 -25.57 13.19
N ALA A 18 20.98 -25.61 13.78
CA ALA A 18 22.24 -25.70 13.04
C ALA A 18 22.28 -26.88 12.06
N ILE A 19 21.86 -28.08 12.48
CA ILE A 19 21.77 -29.28 11.63
C ILE A 19 20.75 -29.08 10.51
N HIS A 20 19.59 -28.47 10.78
CA HIS A 20 18.59 -28.16 9.76
C HIS A 20 19.10 -27.13 8.74
N LEU A 21 19.88 -26.14 9.20
CA LEU A 21 20.47 -25.11 8.33
C LEU A 21 21.61 -25.70 7.46
N LEU A 22 22.47 -26.53 8.05
CA LEU A 22 23.58 -27.20 7.34
C LEU A 22 23.07 -28.24 6.32
N SER A 23 22.01 -28.98 6.63
CA SER A 23 21.40 -29.93 5.69
C SER A 23 20.74 -29.25 4.51
N ARG A 24 20.15 -28.04 4.69
CA ARG A 24 19.67 -27.22 3.57
C ARG A 24 20.79 -26.64 2.72
N ALA A 25 21.93 -26.27 3.32
CA ALA A 25 23.09 -25.77 2.60
C ALA A 25 23.74 -26.84 1.69
N LYS A 26 23.64 -28.13 2.07
CA LYS A 26 24.23 -29.26 1.33
C LYS A 26 23.42 -29.78 0.14
N LYS A 27 22.18 -29.31 -0.09
CA LYS A 27 21.43 -29.71 -1.29
C LYS A 27 22.12 -29.18 -2.55
N ARG A 28 22.65 -30.09 -3.39
CA ARG A 28 23.20 -29.77 -4.71
C ARG A 28 22.20 -28.92 -5.49
N GLN A 29 22.63 -27.74 -5.91
CA GLN A 29 21.78 -26.87 -6.71
C GLN A 29 21.67 -27.42 -8.13
N PRO A 30 20.48 -27.40 -8.75
CA PRO A 30 20.34 -27.79 -10.15
C PRO A 30 21.26 -26.93 -11.02
N ALA A 31 21.84 -27.54 -12.05
CA ALA A 31 22.96 -26.98 -12.82
C ALA A 31 22.64 -25.64 -13.54
N ASN A 32 21.37 -25.25 -13.63
CA ASN A 32 20.90 -24.13 -14.46
C ASN A 32 20.30 -22.96 -13.66
N LEU A 33 20.68 -22.77 -12.38
CA LEU A 33 20.20 -21.62 -11.61
C LEU A 33 21.01 -20.33 -11.90
N PRO A 34 20.37 -19.15 -11.88
CA PRO A 34 21.07 -17.88 -11.96
C PRO A 34 22.19 -17.74 -10.91
N PRO A 35 23.27 -16.98 -11.18
CA PRO A 35 24.33 -16.75 -10.21
C PRO A 35 23.82 -16.03 -8.95
N GLY A 36 24.50 -16.20 -7.82
CA GLY A 36 24.22 -15.47 -6.58
C GLY A 36 24.05 -16.35 -5.33
N SER A 37 24.28 -15.75 -4.15
CA SER A 37 24.08 -16.42 -2.86
C SER A 37 22.66 -16.23 -2.34
N LEU A 38 22.09 -17.26 -1.70
CA LEU A 38 20.82 -17.14 -0.99
C LEU A 38 20.96 -16.37 0.34
N GLY A 39 22.18 -16.13 0.82
CA GLY A 39 22.43 -15.40 2.07
C GLY A 39 22.25 -16.27 3.31
N LEU A 40 21.90 -15.63 4.43
CA LEU A 40 21.70 -16.31 5.71
C LEU A 40 20.51 -17.27 5.66
N PRO A 41 20.54 -18.38 6.41
CA PRO A 41 19.38 -19.26 6.44
C PRO A 41 18.14 -18.56 6.99
N VAL A 42 16.96 -18.92 6.47
CA VAL A 42 15.63 -18.37 6.83
C VAL A 42 15.40 -16.91 6.45
N ILE A 43 16.35 -16.00 6.66
CA ILE A 43 16.17 -14.55 6.39
C ILE A 43 16.85 -14.07 5.11
N GLY A 44 17.73 -14.87 4.52
CA GLY A 44 18.43 -14.55 3.29
C GLY A 44 19.28 -13.28 3.41
N GLN A 45 19.07 -12.35 2.49
CA GLN A 45 19.73 -11.04 2.45
C GLN A 45 18.80 -9.89 2.91
N SER A 46 17.65 -10.22 3.51
CA SER A 46 16.60 -9.24 3.86
C SER A 46 17.11 -8.11 4.75
N LEU A 47 17.93 -8.41 5.77
CA LEU A 47 18.47 -7.38 6.67
C LEU A 47 19.40 -6.41 5.94
N GLY A 48 20.17 -6.89 4.96
CA GLY A 48 21.01 -6.06 4.10
C GLY A 48 20.17 -5.09 3.28
N LEU A 49 19.14 -5.61 2.59
CA LEU A 49 18.18 -4.80 1.84
C LEU A 49 17.47 -3.79 2.74
N LEU A 50 16.92 -4.22 3.88
CA LEU A 50 16.20 -3.33 4.80
C LEU A 50 17.09 -2.24 5.38
N ARG A 51 18.37 -2.53 5.65
CA ARG A 51 19.34 -1.51 6.08
C ARG A 51 19.62 -0.53 4.94
N ALA A 52 19.80 -1.02 3.72
CA ALA A 52 20.03 -0.19 2.55
C ALA A 52 18.84 0.73 2.24
N MET A 53 17.61 0.25 2.43
CA MET A 53 16.38 1.05 2.22
C MET A 53 16.16 2.15 3.27
N ARG A 54 16.90 2.18 4.38
CA ARG A 54 16.75 3.23 5.41
C ARG A 54 17.45 4.54 5.07
N GLY A 55 18.30 4.58 4.04
CA GLY A 55 19.07 5.76 3.66
C GLY A 55 18.93 6.09 2.18
N GLY A 56 18.98 7.39 1.85
CA GLY A 56 18.92 8.00 0.51
C GLY A 56 18.75 7.06 -0.69
N ASP A 57 19.80 6.94 -1.50
CA ASP A 57 19.86 6.07 -2.67
C ASP A 57 20.35 4.64 -2.34
N GLY A 58 20.37 4.28 -1.05
CA GLY A 58 20.97 3.03 -0.57
C GLY A 58 20.30 1.78 -1.14
N GLY A 59 18.97 1.79 -1.27
CA GLY A 59 18.22 0.69 -1.90
C GLY A 59 18.61 0.48 -3.37
N SER A 60 18.72 1.57 -4.14
CA SER A 60 19.14 1.54 -5.54
C SER A 60 20.59 1.06 -5.68
N ARG A 61 21.51 1.56 -4.84
CA ARG A 61 22.90 1.10 -4.80
C ARG A 61 23.01 -0.38 -4.46
N TRP A 62 22.25 -0.85 -3.47
CA TRP A 62 22.23 -2.27 -3.11
C TRP A 62 21.81 -3.18 -4.27
N ILE A 63 20.87 -2.72 -5.10
CA ILE A 63 20.48 -3.40 -6.34
C ILE A 63 21.59 -3.30 -7.39
N GLN A 64 22.21 -2.12 -7.56
CA GLN A 64 23.27 -1.89 -8.54
C GLN A 64 24.52 -2.74 -8.24
N ASP A 65 25.02 -2.72 -7.00
CA ASP A 65 26.16 -3.53 -6.55
C ASP A 65 25.94 -5.03 -6.85
N ARG A 66 24.68 -5.46 -6.77
CA ARG A 66 24.29 -6.83 -7.09
C ARG A 66 24.35 -7.11 -8.58
N ILE A 67 23.85 -6.18 -9.40
CA ILE A 67 23.89 -6.27 -10.87
C ILE A 67 25.35 -6.30 -11.32
N ASP A 68 26.20 -5.44 -10.78
CA ASP A 68 27.62 -5.37 -11.14
C ASP A 68 28.35 -6.67 -10.80
N LYS A 69 27.97 -7.31 -9.67
CA LYS A 69 28.62 -8.54 -9.20
C LYS A 69 28.13 -9.82 -9.87
N TYR A 70 26.82 -9.94 -10.11
CA TYR A 70 26.20 -11.20 -10.55
C TYR A 70 25.49 -11.10 -11.90
N GLY A 71 25.46 -9.91 -12.51
CA GLY A 71 24.69 -9.62 -13.71
C GLY A 71 23.21 -9.29 -13.41
N PRO A 72 22.46 -8.90 -14.45
CA PRO A 72 21.07 -8.44 -14.34
C PRO A 72 20.08 -9.54 -13.97
N VAL A 73 20.49 -10.81 -13.98
CA VAL A 73 19.68 -11.97 -13.59
C VAL A 73 20.43 -12.74 -12.51
N SER A 74 19.97 -12.66 -11.26
CA SER A 74 20.68 -13.29 -10.13
C SER A 74 19.74 -13.80 -9.04
N LYS A 75 20.10 -14.91 -8.39
CA LYS A 75 19.31 -15.51 -7.30
C LYS A 75 19.72 -14.99 -5.93
N LEU A 76 18.74 -14.75 -5.07
CA LEU A 76 18.88 -14.34 -3.68
C LEU A 76 17.76 -14.95 -2.82
N SER A 77 17.76 -14.66 -1.53
CA SER A 77 16.56 -14.87 -0.72
C SER A 77 16.18 -13.58 0.00
N LEU A 78 14.90 -13.21 -0.09
CA LEU A 78 14.32 -12.06 0.58
C LEU A 78 13.05 -12.50 1.31
N PHE A 79 12.88 -11.99 2.53
CA PHE A 79 11.76 -12.27 3.44
C PHE A 79 11.45 -13.77 3.60
N GLY A 80 12.52 -14.58 3.62
CA GLY A 80 12.46 -16.05 3.72
C GLY A 80 11.98 -16.80 2.49
N THR A 81 11.94 -16.12 1.33
CA THR A 81 11.57 -16.71 0.05
C THR A 81 12.78 -16.70 -0.88
N PRO A 82 13.13 -17.81 -1.55
CA PRO A 82 14.07 -17.78 -2.67
C PRO A 82 13.51 -16.92 -3.80
N THR A 83 14.33 -16.02 -4.33
CA THR A 83 13.93 -14.99 -5.28
C THR A 83 14.95 -14.91 -6.41
N VAL A 84 14.50 -14.56 -7.61
CA VAL A 84 15.38 -14.16 -8.71
C VAL A 84 15.17 -12.67 -8.94
N LEU A 85 16.25 -11.90 -8.83
CA LEU A 85 16.29 -10.50 -9.25
C LEU A 85 16.47 -10.48 -10.77
N LEU A 86 15.58 -9.76 -11.44
CA LEU A 86 15.64 -9.47 -12.87
C LEU A 86 15.72 -7.95 -13.03
N ALA A 87 16.72 -7.47 -13.76
CA ALA A 87 16.96 -6.05 -13.97
C ALA A 87 17.07 -5.69 -15.45
N GLY A 88 16.60 -4.50 -15.80
CA GLY A 88 16.69 -3.93 -17.14
C GLY A 88 15.42 -4.08 -18.00
N PRO A 89 15.37 -3.41 -19.16
CA PRO A 89 14.15 -3.32 -19.98
C PRO A 89 13.64 -4.68 -20.48
N ALA A 90 14.54 -5.59 -20.88
CA ALA A 90 14.16 -6.93 -21.33
C ALA A 90 13.52 -7.76 -20.21
N ALA A 91 14.06 -7.68 -18.99
CA ALA A 91 13.49 -8.28 -17.79
C ALA A 91 12.10 -7.73 -17.49
N ASN A 92 11.93 -6.41 -17.55
CA ASN A 92 10.62 -5.77 -17.34
C ASN A 92 9.60 -6.25 -18.38
N LYS A 93 9.99 -6.30 -19.67
CA LYS A 93 9.12 -6.83 -20.74
C LYS A 93 8.73 -8.28 -20.46
N PHE A 94 9.68 -9.13 -20.07
CA PHE A 94 9.36 -10.51 -19.69
C PHE A 94 8.38 -10.57 -18.50
N LEU A 95 8.61 -9.78 -17.45
CA LEU A 95 7.76 -9.76 -16.26
C LEU A 95 6.32 -9.29 -16.54
N PHE A 96 6.14 -8.25 -17.36
CA PHE A 96 4.82 -7.66 -17.62
C PHE A 96 4.00 -8.38 -18.70
N PHE A 97 4.64 -9.13 -19.61
CA PHE A 97 3.96 -9.77 -20.74
C PHE A 97 3.96 -11.30 -20.69
N SER A 98 4.63 -11.92 -19.72
CA SER A 98 4.62 -13.37 -19.55
C SER A 98 3.40 -13.84 -18.77
N SER A 99 2.64 -14.78 -19.34
CA SER A 99 1.57 -15.50 -18.62
C SER A 99 2.09 -16.58 -17.67
N ALA A 100 3.39 -16.89 -17.72
CA ALA A 100 4.02 -17.90 -16.87
C ALA A 100 4.25 -17.42 -15.43
N LEU A 101 4.05 -16.13 -15.16
CA LEU A 101 4.30 -15.51 -13.87
C LEU A 101 3.02 -14.91 -13.30
N SER A 102 2.90 -14.99 -11.98
CA SER A 102 1.83 -14.33 -11.23
C SER A 102 2.41 -13.43 -10.16
N THR A 103 1.76 -12.28 -9.93
CA THR A 103 2.16 -11.33 -8.89
C THR A 103 2.02 -11.97 -7.53
N ARG A 104 3.08 -12.03 -6.74
CA ARG A 104 3.02 -12.52 -5.36
C ARG A 104 3.71 -11.56 -4.42
N GLN A 105 2.97 -11.09 -3.43
CA GLN A 105 3.53 -10.27 -2.37
C GLN A 105 4.21 -11.11 -1.28
N PRO A 106 5.16 -10.53 -0.52
CA PRO A 106 5.68 -11.15 0.69
C PRO A 106 4.55 -11.51 1.66
N ARG A 107 4.71 -12.63 2.38
CA ARG A 107 3.73 -13.07 3.40
C ARG A 107 3.46 -12.00 4.47
N SER A 108 4.41 -11.13 4.76
CA SER A 108 4.23 -10.01 5.69
C SER A 108 3.11 -9.07 5.22
N VAL A 109 3.15 -8.67 3.94
CA VAL A 109 2.15 -7.81 3.29
C VAL A 109 0.79 -8.47 3.33
N GLN A 110 0.68 -9.73 2.90
CA GLN A 110 -0.59 -10.46 2.87
C GLN A 110 -1.24 -10.56 4.25
N ARG A 111 -0.48 -10.88 5.30
CA ARG A 111 -1.04 -10.98 6.66
C ARG A 111 -1.48 -9.62 7.23
N ILE A 112 -0.79 -8.54 6.85
CA ILE A 112 -1.13 -7.18 7.31
C ILE A 112 -2.34 -6.62 6.54
N LEU A 113 -2.47 -6.90 5.24
CA LEU A 113 -3.47 -6.26 4.37
C LEU A 113 -4.68 -7.10 4.07
N GLY A 114 -4.53 -8.42 3.98
CA GLY A 114 -5.64 -9.29 3.59
C GLY A 114 -5.22 -10.38 2.64
N GLU A 115 -5.69 -11.60 2.90
CA GLU A 115 -5.56 -12.70 1.96
C GLU A 115 -6.51 -12.50 0.76
N ASN A 116 -7.64 -11.83 0.97
CA ASN A 116 -8.65 -11.52 -0.05
C ASN A 116 -8.44 -10.13 -0.70
N SER A 117 -7.29 -9.51 -0.44
CA SER A 117 -6.94 -8.22 -1.04
C SER A 117 -6.46 -8.39 -2.48
N ILE A 118 -6.61 -7.35 -3.31
CA ILE A 118 -6.15 -7.34 -4.71
C ILE A 118 -4.67 -7.71 -4.87
N LEU A 119 -3.86 -7.51 -3.82
CA LEU A 119 -2.44 -7.85 -3.80
C LEU A 119 -2.16 -9.35 -3.54
N GLY A 120 -3.15 -10.08 -3.05
CA GLY A 120 -3.11 -11.52 -2.77
C GLY A 120 -3.81 -12.39 -3.82
N LEU A 121 -4.73 -11.81 -4.60
CA LEU A 121 -5.58 -12.53 -5.55
C LEU A 121 -4.91 -12.77 -6.91
N HIS A 122 -5.40 -13.77 -7.64
CA HIS A 122 -4.95 -14.14 -8.98
C HIS A 122 -6.13 -14.44 -9.91
N GLY A 123 -5.86 -14.50 -11.22
CA GLY A 123 -6.82 -14.96 -12.22
C GLY A 123 -8.15 -14.21 -12.19
N ALA A 124 -9.25 -14.96 -12.20
CA ALA A 124 -10.61 -14.43 -12.25
C ALA A 124 -10.96 -13.57 -11.02
N ASP A 125 -10.53 -13.98 -9.81
CA ASP A 125 -10.79 -13.21 -8.59
C ASP A 125 -10.07 -11.88 -8.59
N HIS A 126 -8.81 -11.86 -9.03
CA HIS A 126 -8.09 -10.60 -9.24
C HIS A 126 -8.80 -9.72 -10.27
N GLY A 127 -9.25 -10.29 -11.39
CA GLY A 127 -10.01 -9.56 -12.41
C GLY A 127 -11.29 -8.94 -11.86
N ARG A 128 -12.07 -9.70 -11.10
CA ARG A 128 -13.32 -9.26 -10.45
C ARG A 128 -13.07 -8.12 -9.46
N VAL A 129 -12.15 -8.30 -8.52
CA VAL A 129 -11.81 -7.27 -7.51
C VAL A 129 -11.20 -6.03 -8.17
N ARG A 130 -10.34 -6.19 -9.18
CA ARG A 130 -9.77 -5.07 -9.93
C ARG A 130 -10.87 -4.29 -10.65
N GLY A 131 -11.80 -4.98 -11.30
CA GLY A 131 -12.96 -4.35 -11.94
C GLY A 131 -13.76 -3.52 -10.95
N ALA A 132 -14.07 -4.10 -9.79
CA ALA A 132 -14.79 -3.41 -8.72
C ALA A 132 -14.06 -2.16 -8.19
N LEU A 133 -12.74 -2.23 -7.99
CA LEU A 133 -11.94 -1.08 -7.57
C LEU A 133 -11.89 0.03 -8.63
N LEU A 134 -11.89 -0.33 -9.92
CA LEU A 134 -11.89 0.63 -11.02
C LEU A 134 -13.22 1.40 -11.14
N GLU A 135 -14.34 0.83 -10.71
CA GLU A 135 -15.62 1.55 -10.63
C GLU A 135 -15.52 2.80 -9.76
N PHE A 136 -14.80 2.71 -8.64
CA PHE A 136 -14.56 3.85 -7.75
C PHE A 136 -13.63 4.92 -8.37
N LEU A 137 -12.79 4.53 -9.33
CA LEU A 137 -11.80 5.40 -10.00
C LEU A 137 -12.27 5.89 -11.37
N LYS A 138 -13.54 5.67 -11.74
CA LYS A 138 -14.10 6.17 -13.00
C LYS A 138 -14.05 7.71 -13.07
N PRO A 139 -13.87 8.30 -14.26
CA PRO A 139 -13.80 9.76 -14.41
C PRO A 139 -14.93 10.54 -13.73
N ASP A 140 -16.17 10.05 -13.82
CA ASP A 140 -17.31 10.74 -13.20
C ASP A 140 -17.28 10.67 -11.67
N MET A 141 -16.77 9.57 -11.10
CA MET A 141 -16.52 9.47 -9.67
C MET A 141 -15.41 10.43 -9.23
N LEU A 142 -14.31 10.50 -10.00
CA LEU A 142 -13.19 11.40 -9.71
C LEU A 142 -13.61 12.88 -9.70
N LYS A 143 -14.45 13.31 -10.65
CA LYS A 143 -15.00 14.69 -10.68
C LYS A 143 -15.73 15.03 -9.38
N MET A 144 -16.48 14.10 -8.82
CA MET A 144 -17.20 14.31 -7.56
C MET A 144 -16.27 14.41 -6.35
N TYR A 145 -15.06 13.87 -6.43
CA TYR A 145 -14.07 13.95 -5.34
C TYR A 145 -13.31 15.27 -5.31
N VAL A 146 -13.21 15.98 -6.44
CA VAL A 146 -12.43 17.22 -6.56
C VAL A 146 -12.81 18.22 -5.47
N GLY A 147 -14.11 18.48 -5.25
CA GLY A 147 -14.55 19.44 -4.24
C GLY A 147 -14.16 19.04 -2.81
N ARG A 148 -14.19 17.73 -2.50
CA ARG A 148 -13.77 17.23 -1.17
C ARG A 148 -12.25 17.27 -0.99
N ILE A 149 -11.50 16.97 -2.03
CA ILE A 149 -10.03 17.07 -2.04
C ILE A 149 -9.62 18.53 -1.84
N ASP A 150 -10.18 19.44 -2.62
CA ASP A 150 -9.89 20.87 -2.56
C ASP A 150 -10.22 21.45 -1.17
N ALA A 151 -11.38 21.13 -0.60
CA ALA A 151 -11.72 21.53 0.76
C ALA A 151 -10.68 21.03 1.79
N GLU A 152 -10.19 19.80 1.65
CA GLU A 152 -9.19 19.25 2.58
C GLU A 152 -7.81 19.87 2.40
N VAL A 153 -7.43 20.19 1.16
CA VAL A 153 -6.18 20.90 0.84
C VAL A 153 -6.20 22.31 1.41
N ARG A 154 -7.25 23.10 1.16
CA ARG A 154 -7.36 24.49 1.66
C ARG A 154 -7.25 24.53 3.18
N ARG A 155 -8.06 23.71 3.85
CA ARG A 155 -8.02 23.58 5.31
C ARG A 155 -6.64 23.17 5.81
N HIS A 156 -6.00 22.19 5.16
CA HIS A 156 -4.67 21.76 5.54
C HIS A 156 -3.64 22.89 5.45
N VAL A 157 -3.71 23.72 4.41
CA VAL A 157 -2.86 24.90 4.23
C VAL A 157 -3.14 25.94 5.32
N GLU A 158 -4.40 26.27 5.56
CA GLU A 158 -4.81 27.24 6.60
C GLU A 158 -4.33 26.82 7.99
N GLU A 159 -4.52 25.56 8.39
CA GLU A 159 -4.20 25.08 9.74
C GLU A 159 -2.69 24.87 9.98
N ASN A 160 -1.95 24.48 8.93
CA ASN A 160 -0.60 23.93 9.09
C ASN A 160 0.50 24.77 8.42
N TRP A 161 0.15 25.72 7.56
CA TRP A 161 1.13 26.51 6.79
C TRP A 161 0.98 28.01 7.07
N ALA A 162 -0.25 28.53 7.11
CA ALA A 162 -0.49 29.95 7.31
C ALA A 162 0.15 30.46 8.61
N GLY A 163 0.83 31.61 8.53
CA GLY A 163 1.51 32.24 9.67
C GLY A 163 2.79 31.54 10.14
N ARG A 164 3.26 30.49 9.46
CA ARG A 164 4.50 29.77 9.83
C ARG A 164 5.65 30.15 8.90
N GLY A 165 6.76 30.65 9.46
CA GLY A 165 7.97 30.97 8.68
C GLY A 165 8.76 29.73 8.20
N THR A 166 8.54 28.56 8.79
CA THR A 166 9.18 27.30 8.40
C THR A 166 8.28 26.12 8.73
N VAL A 167 8.23 25.13 7.83
CA VAL A 167 7.46 23.90 8.01
C VAL A 167 8.25 22.67 7.55
N THR A 168 7.97 21.53 8.16
CA THR A 168 8.49 20.23 7.69
C THR A 168 7.48 19.59 6.76
N VAL A 169 7.77 19.53 5.46
CA VAL A 169 6.80 19.17 4.40
C VAL A 169 6.32 17.72 4.49
N LEU A 170 7.22 16.74 4.66
CA LEU A 170 6.85 15.31 4.61
C LEU A 170 5.77 14.90 5.63
N PRO A 171 5.88 15.25 6.94
CA PRO A 171 4.82 14.98 7.90
C PRO A 171 3.48 15.64 7.52
N LEU A 172 3.52 16.85 6.95
CA LEU A 172 2.31 17.57 6.52
C LEU A 172 1.66 16.88 5.31
N MET A 173 2.44 16.47 4.32
CA MET A 173 1.92 15.71 3.17
C MET A 173 1.35 14.35 3.58
N LYS A 174 1.96 13.66 4.54
CA LYS A 174 1.39 12.42 5.10
C LYS A 174 0.05 12.70 5.77
N ARG A 175 -0.03 13.74 6.61
CA ARG A 175 -1.31 14.12 7.24
C ARG A 175 -2.37 14.42 6.18
N LEU A 176 -2.05 15.26 5.19
CA LEU A 176 -2.96 15.63 4.11
C LEU A 176 -3.48 14.41 3.32
N THR A 177 -2.61 13.49 2.91
CA THR A 177 -3.08 12.32 2.14
C THR A 177 -3.86 11.35 2.98
N PHE A 178 -3.49 11.15 4.25
CA PHE A 178 -4.29 10.34 5.19
C PHE A 178 -5.69 10.93 5.36
N ASP A 179 -5.74 12.25 5.45
CA ASP A 179 -6.94 13.03 5.66
C ASP A 179 -7.89 12.94 4.46
N ILE A 180 -7.36 13.13 3.26
CA ILE A 180 -8.08 12.98 1.99
C ILE A 180 -8.58 11.53 1.84
N ILE A 181 -7.71 10.54 1.99
CA ILE A 181 -8.08 9.14 1.72
C ILE A 181 -9.11 8.63 2.75
N SER A 182 -9.03 9.06 4.01
CA SER A 182 -10.02 8.69 5.04
C SER A 182 -11.39 9.29 4.74
N ALA A 183 -11.43 10.56 4.30
CA ALA A 183 -12.67 11.19 3.90
C ALA A 183 -13.26 10.54 2.64
N LEU A 184 -12.44 10.32 1.60
CA LEU A 184 -12.89 9.80 0.32
C LEU A 184 -13.25 8.31 0.34
N LEU A 185 -12.45 7.44 0.96
CA LEU A 185 -12.69 6.00 0.94
C LEU A 185 -13.73 5.56 1.97
N PHE A 186 -13.74 6.20 3.13
CA PHE A 186 -14.52 5.72 4.28
C PHE A 186 -15.63 6.66 4.70
N GLY A 187 -15.70 7.89 4.15
CA GLY A 187 -16.63 8.91 4.65
C GLY A 187 -16.35 9.23 6.12
N LEU A 188 -15.10 9.06 6.57
CA LEU A 188 -14.72 9.34 7.96
C LEU A 188 -14.39 10.82 8.11
N GLU A 189 -15.31 11.50 8.79
CA GLU A 189 -15.07 12.85 9.28
C GLU A 189 -13.93 12.89 10.31
N ARG A 190 -13.36 14.07 10.53
CA ARG A 190 -12.31 14.26 11.54
C ARG A 190 -12.86 13.97 12.94
N GLY A 191 -12.01 13.37 13.76
CA GLY A 191 -12.34 13.00 15.13
C GLY A 191 -11.56 11.76 15.58
N ALA A 192 -11.84 11.33 16.81
CA ALA A 192 -11.05 10.30 17.48
C ALA A 192 -10.91 8.98 16.70
N VAL A 193 -11.92 8.57 15.93
CA VAL A 193 -11.88 7.35 15.11
C VAL A 193 -10.85 7.46 13.99
N ARG A 194 -10.83 8.60 13.29
CA ARG A 194 -9.88 8.85 12.20
C ARG A 194 -8.46 8.99 12.74
N ASP A 195 -8.27 9.66 13.87
CA ASP A 195 -6.95 9.81 14.50
C ASP A 195 -6.40 8.47 15.00
N ALA A 196 -7.26 7.64 15.60
CA ALA A 196 -6.90 6.28 16.00
C ALA A 196 -6.50 5.43 14.78
N LEU A 197 -7.26 5.53 13.68
CA LEU A 197 -6.93 4.85 12.42
C LEU A 197 -5.59 5.32 11.85
N ALA A 198 -5.27 6.62 11.94
CA ALA A 198 -3.98 7.16 11.51
C ALA A 198 -2.81 6.55 12.31
N GLY A 199 -2.97 6.47 13.63
CA GLY A 199 -1.96 5.85 14.50
C GLY A 199 -1.78 4.35 14.24
N ASP A 200 -2.86 3.63 13.92
CA ASP A 200 -2.78 2.22 13.56
C ASP A 200 -2.16 2.02 12.18
N PHE A 201 -2.50 2.88 11.22
CA PHE A 201 -1.92 2.89 9.89
C PHE A 201 -0.39 3.04 9.92
N ALA A 202 0.12 4.03 10.66
CA ALA A 202 1.57 4.26 10.77
C ALA A 202 2.29 3.00 11.28
N ARG A 203 1.72 2.34 12.30
CA ARG A 203 2.27 1.08 12.86
C ARG A 203 2.14 -0.10 11.89
N MET A 204 1.14 -0.13 11.03
CA MET A 204 1.01 -1.19 10.01
C MET A 204 2.13 -1.10 8.98
N VAL A 205 2.41 0.10 8.47
CA VAL A 205 3.44 0.33 7.45
C VAL A 205 4.84 -0.09 7.96
N GLU A 206 5.15 0.15 9.23
CA GLU A 206 6.43 -0.26 9.84
C GLU A 206 6.75 -1.77 9.71
N GLY A 207 5.74 -2.64 9.79
CA GLY A 207 5.93 -4.09 9.73
C GLY A 207 5.69 -4.70 8.36
N MET A 208 5.23 -3.91 7.38
CA MET A 208 5.04 -4.37 6.00
C MET A 208 6.39 -4.79 5.39
N TRP A 209 7.43 -4.00 5.66
CA TRP A 209 8.81 -4.21 5.25
C TRP A 209 9.67 -4.76 6.39
N ALA A 210 9.15 -5.71 7.17
CA ALA A 210 9.89 -6.38 8.23
C ALA A 210 10.05 -7.88 7.97
N VAL A 211 10.98 -8.52 8.67
CA VAL A 211 11.04 -9.99 8.72
C VAL A 211 9.72 -10.50 9.32
N PRO A 212 9.00 -11.44 8.68
CA PRO A 212 7.66 -11.90 9.09
C PRO A 212 7.71 -12.83 10.32
N ALA A 213 8.42 -12.43 11.38
CA ALA A 213 8.51 -13.15 12.65
C ALA A 213 7.50 -12.55 13.65
N ASN A 214 6.48 -13.33 14.00
CA ASN A 214 5.44 -12.91 14.94
C ASN A 214 5.88 -13.11 16.40
N LEU A 215 6.85 -12.31 16.84
CA LEU A 215 7.35 -12.30 18.22
C LEU A 215 6.91 -11.00 18.92
N PRO A 216 6.59 -11.01 20.22
CA PRO A 216 5.91 -9.89 20.89
C PRO A 216 6.62 -8.53 20.81
N PHE A 217 7.93 -8.52 20.56
CA PHE A 217 8.77 -7.33 20.47
C PHE A 217 9.06 -6.86 19.02
N THR A 218 8.67 -7.62 17.99
CA THR A 218 8.98 -7.27 16.60
C THR A 218 8.03 -6.20 16.05
N ALA A 219 8.51 -5.43 15.06
CA ALA A 219 7.66 -4.52 14.30
C ALA A 219 6.48 -5.26 13.68
N PHE A 220 6.73 -6.45 13.13
CA PHE A 220 5.70 -7.28 12.50
C PHE A 220 4.54 -7.63 13.45
N SER A 221 4.80 -8.04 14.70
CA SER A 221 3.71 -8.35 15.63
C SER A 221 2.90 -7.12 16.04
N ARG A 222 3.54 -5.96 16.20
CA ARG A 222 2.86 -4.68 16.44
C ARG A 222 1.98 -4.29 15.25
N SER A 223 2.47 -4.47 14.02
CA SER A 223 1.72 -4.21 12.80
C SER A 223 0.52 -5.14 12.63
N LEU A 224 0.63 -6.41 13.02
CA LEU A 224 -0.52 -7.33 13.05
C LEU A 224 -1.60 -6.86 14.03
N LYS A 225 -1.21 -6.42 15.24
CA LYS A 225 -2.16 -5.87 16.23
C LYS A 225 -2.84 -4.59 15.72
N ALA A 226 -2.07 -3.70 15.09
CA ALA A 226 -2.59 -2.47 14.49
C ALA A 226 -3.53 -2.77 13.32
N SER A 227 -3.15 -3.70 12.44
CA SER A 227 -4.01 -4.19 11.37
C SER A 227 -5.33 -4.77 11.89
N GLY A 228 -5.30 -5.57 12.96
CA GLY A 228 -6.52 -6.08 13.59
C GLY A 228 -7.43 -5.00 14.19
N ARG A 229 -6.88 -3.85 14.63
CA ARG A 229 -7.69 -2.69 15.06
C ARG A 229 -8.26 -1.94 13.88
N ALA A 230 -7.45 -1.61 12.88
CA ALA A 230 -7.89 -0.94 11.65
C ALA A 230 -9.00 -1.73 10.94
N ARG A 231 -8.85 -3.06 10.83
CA ARG A 231 -9.88 -3.96 10.29
C ARG A 231 -11.20 -3.91 11.05
N ARG A 232 -11.16 -3.82 12.38
CA ARG A 232 -12.39 -3.69 13.19
C ARG A 232 -13.11 -2.38 12.91
N VAL A 233 -12.37 -1.28 12.77
CA VAL A 233 -12.93 0.02 12.39
C VAL A 233 -13.57 -0.07 11.00
N LEU A 234 -12.85 -0.57 10.01
CA LEU A 234 -13.37 -0.70 8.63
C LEU A 234 -14.56 -1.66 8.54
N ALA A 235 -14.52 -2.80 9.25
CA ALA A 235 -15.65 -3.72 9.31
C ALA A 235 -16.87 -3.08 9.98
N GLY A 236 -16.69 -2.23 10.99
CA GLY A 236 -17.76 -1.46 11.61
C GLY A 236 -18.42 -0.50 10.60
N ILE A 237 -17.61 0.26 9.87
CA ILE A 237 -18.06 1.19 8.82
C ILE A 237 -18.80 0.44 7.71
N THR A 238 -18.27 -0.70 7.26
CA THR A 238 -18.93 -1.55 6.25
C THR A 238 -20.30 -2.03 6.73
N ARG A 239 -20.41 -2.51 7.97
CA ARG A 239 -21.70 -2.94 8.55
C ARG A 239 -22.69 -1.80 8.65
N GLU A 240 -22.26 -0.65 9.14
CA GLU A 240 -23.12 0.53 9.28
C GLU A 240 -23.67 0.98 7.92
N LYS A 241 -22.81 1.07 6.90
CA LYS A 241 -23.21 1.45 5.54
C LYS A 241 -24.12 0.44 4.89
N LYS A 242 -23.85 -0.85 5.10
CA LYS A 242 -24.71 -1.94 4.65
C LYS A 242 -26.10 -1.84 5.29
N ALA A 243 -26.17 -1.61 6.60
CA ALA A 243 -27.44 -1.46 7.31
C ALA A 243 -28.25 -0.24 6.82
N ARG A 244 -27.59 0.91 6.60
CA ARG A 244 -28.23 2.11 6.03
C ARG A 244 -28.80 1.87 4.62
N ARG A 245 -28.09 1.13 3.77
CA ARG A 245 -28.58 0.75 2.42
C ARG A 245 -29.82 -0.16 2.45
N CYS A 246 -29.97 -0.98 3.49
CA CYS A 246 -31.14 -1.86 3.63
C CYS A 246 -32.42 -1.11 4.06
N GLN A 247 -32.32 0.15 4.49
CA GLN A 247 -33.48 0.92 4.94
C GLN A 247 -34.34 1.40 3.76
N PRO A 248 -35.69 1.30 3.84
CA PRO A 248 -36.60 1.63 2.73
C PRO A 248 -36.46 3.05 2.18
N GLU A 249 -36.17 4.03 3.04
CA GLU A 249 -36.05 5.44 2.65
C GLU A 249 -34.80 5.72 1.80
N HIS A 250 -33.76 4.89 1.92
CA HIS A 250 -32.50 5.05 1.20
C HIS A 250 -32.45 4.20 -0.09
N ARG A 251 -33.48 3.42 -0.40
CA ARG A 251 -33.59 2.70 -1.69
C ARG A 251 -33.94 3.62 -2.87
N LYS A 252 -34.55 4.79 -2.62
CA LYS A 252 -35.01 5.73 -3.66
C LYS A 252 -34.10 6.95 -3.85
N ALA A 253 -33.20 7.23 -2.92
CA ALA A 253 -32.24 8.31 -3.05
C ALA A 253 -30.91 7.75 -3.58
N PRO A 254 -30.32 8.30 -4.66
CA PRO A 254 -28.93 8.00 -4.99
C PRO A 254 -28.10 8.34 -3.76
N SER A 255 -27.36 7.36 -3.25
CA SER A 255 -26.51 7.52 -2.06
C SER A 255 -25.65 8.77 -2.25
N ARG A 256 -25.89 9.81 -1.45
CA ARG A 256 -25.03 11.01 -1.40
C ARG A 256 -23.60 10.69 -0.95
N SER A 257 -23.37 9.50 -0.40
CA SER A 257 -22.04 9.02 -0.02
C SER A 257 -21.42 8.23 -1.19
N ASN A 258 -20.50 8.87 -1.90
CA ASN A 258 -19.74 8.30 -3.02
C ASN A 258 -18.37 7.77 -2.56
N ASP A 259 -18.33 7.12 -1.40
CA ASP A 259 -17.08 6.57 -0.89
C ASP A 259 -16.84 5.13 -1.38
N LEU A 260 -15.59 4.65 -1.27
CA LEU A 260 -15.19 3.34 -1.78
C LEU A 260 -16.04 2.20 -1.18
N ILE A 261 -16.24 2.19 0.13
CA ILE A 261 -17.01 1.11 0.78
C ILE A 261 -18.45 1.10 0.27
N THR A 262 -19.06 2.28 0.14
CA THR A 262 -20.41 2.42 -0.40
C THR A 262 -20.49 1.99 -1.87
N CYS A 263 -19.49 2.33 -2.68
CA CYS A 263 -19.37 1.89 -4.07
C CYS A 263 -19.30 0.36 -4.15
N LEU A 264 -18.35 -0.26 -3.45
CA LEU A 264 -18.14 -1.72 -3.45
C LEU A 264 -19.36 -2.50 -2.93
N LEU A 265 -20.06 -1.98 -1.91
CA LEU A 265 -21.31 -2.57 -1.41
C LEU A 265 -22.45 -2.55 -2.43
N GLY A 266 -22.42 -1.61 -3.39
CA GLY A 266 -23.45 -1.45 -4.40
C GLY A 266 -23.23 -2.26 -5.68
N LEU A 267 -22.07 -2.91 -5.84
CA LEU A 267 -21.76 -3.70 -7.03
C LEU A 267 -22.39 -5.08 -6.94
N THR A 268 -23.09 -5.46 -8.01
CA THR A 268 -23.70 -6.78 -8.18
C THR A 268 -23.16 -7.47 -9.43
N ASP A 269 -23.26 -8.80 -9.46
CA ASP A 269 -22.98 -9.59 -10.65
C ASP A 269 -24.18 -9.62 -11.62
N GLY A 270 -24.05 -10.42 -12.69
CA GLY A 270 -25.10 -10.58 -13.71
C GLY A 270 -26.38 -11.27 -13.21
N HIS A 271 -26.37 -11.84 -12.00
CA HIS A 271 -27.52 -12.47 -11.36
C HIS A 271 -28.17 -11.54 -10.31
N GLY A 272 -27.62 -10.33 -10.12
CA GLY A 272 -28.08 -9.40 -9.10
C GLY A 272 -27.54 -9.70 -7.70
N GLU A 273 -26.64 -10.67 -7.56
CA GLU A 273 -25.99 -11.01 -6.30
C GLU A 273 -24.80 -10.09 -6.04
N ARG A 274 -24.40 -9.93 -4.78
CA ARG A 274 -23.28 -9.03 -4.43
C ARG A 274 -21.97 -9.51 -5.04
N LEU A 275 -21.26 -8.59 -5.70
CA LEU A 275 -19.99 -8.88 -6.38
C LEU A 275 -18.84 -9.19 -5.40
N LEU A 276 -18.89 -8.60 -4.20
CA LEU A 276 -17.84 -8.69 -3.17
C LEU A 276 -18.43 -9.02 -1.80
N SER A 277 -17.75 -9.92 -1.10
CA SER A 277 -17.99 -10.23 0.32
C SER A 277 -17.57 -9.08 1.24
N ASP A 278 -18.09 -9.08 2.48
CA ASP A 278 -17.72 -8.06 3.48
C ASP A 278 -16.21 -8.13 3.83
N GLU A 279 -15.62 -9.31 3.77
CA GLU A 279 -14.18 -9.53 4.01
C GLU A 279 -13.33 -8.97 2.87
N GLU A 280 -13.70 -9.25 1.61
CA GLU A 280 -13.03 -8.65 0.44
C GLU A 280 -13.11 -7.12 0.47
N ILE A 281 -14.25 -6.55 0.85
CA ILE A 281 -14.40 -5.09 0.97
C ILE A 281 -13.43 -4.52 2.02
N VAL A 282 -13.34 -5.15 3.20
CA VAL A 282 -12.44 -4.70 4.27
C VAL A 282 -10.96 -4.86 3.87
N ASP A 283 -10.58 -5.99 3.29
CA ASP A 283 -9.20 -6.25 2.87
C ASP A 283 -8.77 -5.30 1.73
N ASN A 284 -9.65 -4.98 0.78
CA ASN A 284 -9.35 -4.03 -0.28
C ASN A 284 -9.39 -2.57 0.19
N ALA A 285 -10.23 -2.23 1.17
CA ALA A 285 -10.20 -0.94 1.87
C ALA A 285 -8.86 -0.71 2.60
N MET A 286 -8.29 -1.75 3.22
CA MET A 286 -6.97 -1.72 3.84
C MET A 286 -5.86 -1.43 2.81
N VAL A 287 -5.92 -2.07 1.64
CA VAL A 287 -4.96 -1.80 0.54
C VAL A 287 -5.10 -0.36 0.04
N ALA A 288 -6.32 0.10 -0.22
CA ALA A 288 -6.57 1.44 -0.75
C ALA A 288 -6.09 2.54 0.21
N LEU A 289 -6.22 2.34 1.53
CA LEU A 289 -5.68 3.24 2.55
C LEU A 289 -4.16 3.41 2.44
N ILE A 290 -3.41 2.31 2.26
CA ILE A 290 -1.95 2.35 2.13
C ILE A 290 -1.53 2.93 0.78
N ALA A 291 -2.15 2.43 -0.29
CA ALA A 291 -1.81 2.83 -1.64
C ALA A 291 -2.03 4.34 -1.85
N GLY A 292 -3.13 4.89 -1.36
CA GLY A 292 -3.49 6.30 -1.52
C GLY A 292 -2.73 7.27 -0.60
N HIS A 293 -2.15 6.78 0.49
CA HIS A 293 -1.47 7.63 1.48
C HIS A 293 0.03 7.81 1.20
N ASP A 294 0.81 6.74 1.29
CA ASP A 294 2.27 6.83 1.37
C ASP A 294 2.86 7.29 0.03
N THR A 295 2.38 6.73 -1.09
CA THR A 295 2.88 7.05 -2.44
C THR A 295 2.65 8.52 -2.79
N SER A 296 1.41 9.01 -2.63
CA SER A 296 1.01 10.39 -2.89
C SER A 296 1.75 11.38 -1.99
N SER A 297 1.94 11.04 -0.70
CA SER A 297 2.63 11.94 0.24
C SER A 297 4.10 12.14 -0.13
N ILE A 298 4.76 11.07 -0.57
CA ILE A 298 6.15 11.09 -1.03
C ILE A 298 6.25 11.90 -2.33
N LEU A 299 5.37 11.64 -3.29
CA LEU A 299 5.32 12.40 -4.54
C LEU A 299 5.16 13.91 -4.29
N MET A 300 4.17 14.31 -3.50
CA MET A 300 3.95 15.73 -3.19
C MET A 300 5.13 16.35 -2.45
N THR A 301 5.78 15.61 -1.55
CA THR A 301 7.00 16.08 -0.87
C THR A 301 8.11 16.36 -1.86
N PHE A 302 8.35 15.46 -2.82
CA PHE A 302 9.35 15.67 -3.86
C PHE A 302 8.94 16.80 -4.80
N MET A 303 7.66 16.94 -5.14
CA MET A 303 7.16 18.06 -5.96
C MET A 303 7.46 19.40 -5.28
N VAL A 304 7.13 19.57 -4.00
CA VAL A 304 7.44 20.78 -3.24
C VAL A 304 8.94 21.04 -3.21
N ARG A 305 9.76 20.00 -2.95
CA ARG A 305 11.22 20.12 -2.98
C ARG A 305 11.74 20.55 -4.35
N HIS A 306 11.24 19.97 -5.44
CA HIS A 306 11.69 20.29 -6.80
C HIS A 306 11.30 21.72 -7.17
N LEU A 307 10.05 22.12 -6.93
CA LEU A 307 9.57 23.47 -7.23
C LEU A 307 10.28 24.55 -6.39
N ALA A 308 10.63 24.24 -5.14
CA ALA A 308 11.40 25.15 -4.29
C ALA A 308 12.87 25.34 -4.76
N ASN A 309 13.35 24.53 -5.70
CA ASN A 309 14.69 24.65 -6.30
C ASN A 309 14.64 24.98 -7.81
N ASP A 310 13.46 25.36 -8.33
CA ASP A 310 13.23 25.72 -9.73
C ASP A 310 12.25 26.90 -9.84
N ASP A 311 12.79 28.10 -9.61
CA ASP A 311 12.01 29.35 -9.59
C ASP A 311 11.32 29.63 -10.92
N ALA A 312 11.92 29.23 -12.05
CA ALA A 312 11.34 29.45 -13.37
C ALA A 312 10.06 28.63 -13.55
N THR A 313 10.10 27.34 -13.19
CA THR A 313 8.92 26.48 -13.24
C THR A 313 7.86 26.94 -12.25
N LEU A 314 8.25 27.31 -11.01
CA LEU A 314 7.32 27.81 -10.00
C LEU A 314 6.61 29.09 -10.47
N ALA A 315 7.35 30.06 -11.01
CA ALA A 315 6.79 31.31 -11.54
C ALA A 315 5.82 31.05 -12.71
N ALA A 316 6.15 30.13 -13.61
CA ALA A 316 5.28 29.75 -14.72
C ALA A 316 3.96 29.12 -14.24
N MET A 317 4.02 28.27 -13.21
CA MET A 317 2.83 27.66 -12.60
C MET A 317 1.93 28.70 -11.91
N VAL A 318 2.52 29.62 -11.14
CA VAL A 318 1.76 30.67 -10.42
C VAL A 318 1.09 31.65 -11.37
N GLN A 319 1.75 32.01 -12.48
CA GLN A 319 1.19 32.90 -13.49
C GLN A 319 0.10 32.24 -14.34
N GLY A 320 -0.24 30.96 -14.10
CA GLY A 320 -1.23 30.24 -14.89
C GLY A 320 -0.80 30.02 -16.35
N LYS A 321 0.49 30.17 -16.68
CA LYS A 321 1.05 29.94 -18.02
C LYS A 321 1.22 28.46 -18.36
N TRP A 322 0.61 27.59 -17.56
CA TRP A 322 0.52 26.17 -17.82
C TRP A 322 -0.68 25.89 -18.75
N PRO A 323 -0.53 25.07 -19.81
CA PRO A 323 -1.57 24.88 -20.83
C PRO A 323 -2.78 24.03 -20.36
N VAL A 324 -3.36 24.31 -19.18
CA VAL A 324 -4.49 23.54 -18.61
C VAL A 324 -5.66 24.43 -18.15
N ALA A 325 -5.61 25.76 -18.27
CA ALA A 325 -6.67 26.65 -17.79
C ALA A 325 -7.38 27.49 -18.87
N SER A 326 -7.16 27.25 -20.17
CA SER A 326 -7.78 28.05 -21.24
C SER A 326 -8.87 27.33 -22.05
N GLU A 327 -9.11 26.03 -21.85
CA GLU A 327 -10.16 25.31 -22.58
C GLU A 327 -11.10 24.54 -21.64
N SER A 328 -12.26 25.16 -21.38
CA SER A 328 -13.56 24.48 -21.39
C SER A 328 -13.90 23.53 -20.23
N ILE A 329 -14.26 24.10 -19.08
CA ILE A 329 -15.35 23.56 -18.25
C ILE A 329 -16.38 24.68 -18.04
N VAL A 330 -16.96 25.16 -19.14
CA VAL A 330 -18.26 25.84 -19.12
C VAL A 330 -19.20 24.94 -19.91
N PRO A 331 -20.22 24.32 -19.29
CA PRO A 331 -21.22 23.61 -20.05
C PRO A 331 -22.06 24.67 -20.76
N THR A 332 -21.79 24.88 -22.04
CA THR A 332 -22.71 25.61 -22.93
C THR A 332 -23.97 24.75 -23.09
N CYS A 333 -25.04 25.13 -22.40
CA CYS A 333 -26.40 24.71 -22.74
C CYS A 333 -26.72 25.21 -24.16
N HIS A 334 -26.73 24.31 -25.12
CA HIS A 334 -27.38 24.54 -26.41
C HIS A 334 -28.50 23.52 -26.57
N GLY A 335 -29.75 24.02 -26.55
CA GLY A 335 -30.93 23.21 -26.86
C GLY A 335 -32.19 23.57 -26.08
N CYS A 336 -32.60 24.83 -26.07
CA CYS A 336 -34.02 25.20 -25.92
C CYS A 336 -34.40 26.06 -27.11
N SER A 337 -34.92 25.41 -28.14
CA SER A 337 -35.89 25.91 -29.11
C SER A 337 -36.65 24.70 -29.61
#